data_AF-A0A924Q9H2-F1
#
_entry.id   AF-A0A924Q9H2-F1
#
_cell.length_a   1.000
_cell.length_b   1.000
_cell.length_c   1.000
_cell.angle_alpha   90.00
_cell.angle_beta   90.00
_cell.angle_gamma   90.00
#
_symmetry.space_group_name_H-M   'P 1'
#
loop_
_entity.id
_entity.type
_entity.pdbx_description
1 polymer ?
#
loop_
_entity_poly.entity_id
_entity_poly.type
_entity_poly.pdbx_seq_one_letter_code
_entity_poly.pdbx_strand_id
1 'polypeptide(L)'
;MKALLPTFGDTVKRYIVTFALLLGGSAQADMVVLAGATVNASASAVDFACTDLIIGGTFNLGTGSLVNVRDVVIQPGGSLSATSGSIAVTRNWSNSGSFVAGTGTVAFADSPSCATSSAISGSTTFYNLSLTSAAGRTVTLAPGLTQTVLAVLTVTGTTALPIQVSSGSAALAFINLTGPGQIISNVSVNNVAATGQWLAAGQTNRTVGGLAPNWFGDGFVVPTLSGAALLILTFLIAFCTFLSGTRLRRIYR
;
A
#
# COMPACT_ATOMS: atom_id res chain seq x y z
N MET A 1 -37.94 19.16 63.02
CA MET A 1 -37.29 19.00 61.71
C MET A 1 -36.88 17.54 61.56
N LYS A 2 -37.61 16.75 60.76
CA LYS A 2 -37.40 15.30 60.63
C LYS A 2 -36.51 15.08 59.40
N ALA A 3 -35.25 14.73 59.61
CA ALA A 3 -34.32 14.42 58.54
C ALA A 3 -34.76 13.12 57.85
N LEU A 4 -35.18 13.21 56.59
CA LEU A 4 -35.45 12.06 55.75
C LEU A 4 -34.10 11.46 55.34
N LEU A 5 -33.65 10.44 56.09
CA LEU A 5 -32.53 9.61 55.67
C LEU A 5 -32.96 8.82 54.41
N PRO A 6 -32.18 8.84 53.32
CA PRO A 6 -32.51 8.09 52.11
C PRO A 6 -32.53 6.59 52.41
N THR A 7 -33.57 5.91 51.94
CA THR A 7 -33.73 4.47 52.18
C THR A 7 -32.63 3.69 51.44
N PHE A 8 -32.20 2.56 52.03
CA PHE A 8 -31.11 1.72 51.50
C PHE A 8 -31.31 1.32 50.02
N GLY A 9 -32.56 1.25 49.55
CA GLY A 9 -32.93 0.93 48.16
C GLY A 9 -32.61 2.01 47.13
N ASP A 10 -32.62 3.29 47.51
CA ASP A 10 -32.32 4.40 46.57
C ASP A 10 -30.82 4.52 46.29
N THR A 11 -30.01 4.19 47.29
CA THR A 11 -28.55 4.13 47.17
C THR A 11 -28.11 2.97 46.27
N VAL A 12 -28.70 1.78 46.44
CA VAL A 12 -28.42 0.60 45.60
C VAL A 12 -28.84 0.82 44.14
N LYS A 13 -30.00 1.44 43.88
CA LYS A 13 -30.41 1.83 42.51
C LYS A 13 -29.45 2.81 41.85
N ARG A 14 -28.92 3.80 42.59
CA ARG A 14 -27.91 4.73 42.06
C ARG A 14 -26.59 4.04 41.72
N TYR A 15 -26.14 3.07 42.52
CA TYR A 15 -24.93 2.30 42.22
C TYR A 15 -25.13 1.33 41.03
N ILE A 16 -26.30 0.71 40.89
CA ILE A 16 -26.61 -0.17 39.74
C ILE A 16 -26.66 0.59 38.41
N VAL A 17 -27.24 1.80 38.37
CA VAL A 17 -27.28 2.62 37.15
C VAL A 17 -25.90 3.11 36.76
N THR A 18 -25.06 3.48 37.73
CA THR A 18 -23.67 3.91 37.47
C THR A 18 -22.81 2.73 37.00
N PHE A 19 -23.01 1.53 37.54
CA PHE A 19 -22.32 0.31 37.10
C PHE A 19 -22.77 -0.17 35.71
N ALA A 20 -24.05 -0.01 35.36
CA ALA A 20 -24.56 -0.35 34.02
C ALA A 20 -24.03 0.57 32.91
N LEU A 21 -23.76 1.85 33.21
CA LEU A 21 -23.11 2.78 32.27
C LEU A 21 -21.61 2.49 32.08
N LEU A 22 -20.95 1.91 33.10
CA LEU A 22 -19.55 1.47 33.03
C LEU A 22 -19.38 0.13 32.30
N LEU A 23 -20.47 -0.62 32.10
CA LEU A 23 -20.52 -1.87 31.32
C LEU A 23 -21.05 -1.67 29.90
N GLY A 24 -21.35 -0.44 29.50
CA GLY A 24 -21.69 -0.11 28.12
C GLY A 24 -20.47 -0.34 27.24
N GLY A 25 -20.40 -1.50 26.57
CA GLY A 25 -19.42 -1.72 25.51
C GLY A 25 -19.51 -0.59 24.49
N SER A 26 -18.37 -0.13 23.97
CA SER A 26 -18.32 0.90 22.94
C SER A 26 -19.16 0.46 21.73
N ALA A 27 -20.33 1.08 21.53
CA ALA A 27 -21.13 0.92 20.33
C ALA A 27 -20.39 1.62 19.19
N GLN A 28 -19.59 0.87 18.45
CA GLN A 28 -18.90 1.37 17.28
C GLN A 28 -19.83 1.28 16.07
N ALA A 29 -20.12 2.42 15.45
CA ALA A 29 -20.91 2.51 14.23
C ALA A 29 -20.03 3.03 13.10
N ASP A 30 -20.18 2.43 11.93
CA ASP A 30 -19.47 2.87 10.73
C ASP A 30 -19.99 4.24 10.27
N MET A 31 -19.10 5.03 9.65
CA MET A 31 -19.49 6.29 9.02
C MET A 31 -19.98 6.01 7.59
N VAL A 32 -21.25 6.31 7.33
CA VAL A 32 -21.85 6.17 6.00
C VAL A 32 -22.23 7.53 5.46
N VAL A 33 -21.58 7.96 4.38
CA VAL A 33 -21.98 9.13 3.59
C VAL A 33 -22.95 8.65 2.52
N LEU A 34 -24.25 8.88 2.72
CA LEU A 34 -25.28 8.47 1.76
C LEU A 34 -25.16 9.24 0.43
N ALA A 35 -25.68 8.67 -0.64
CA ALA A 35 -25.75 9.33 -1.94
C ALA A 35 -26.43 10.71 -1.84
N GLY A 36 -25.82 11.72 -2.46
CA GLY A 36 -26.26 13.12 -2.37
C GLY A 36 -25.89 13.85 -1.07
N ALA A 37 -25.44 13.14 -0.03
CA ALA A 37 -24.91 13.77 1.17
C ALA A 37 -23.49 14.31 0.92
N THR A 38 -23.12 15.35 1.67
CA THR A 38 -21.76 15.89 1.68
C THR A 38 -21.25 15.99 3.11
N VAL A 39 -20.08 15.42 3.37
CA VAL A 39 -19.35 15.56 4.63
C VAL A 39 -18.07 16.35 4.36
N ASN A 40 -17.82 17.38 5.16
CA ASN A 40 -16.59 18.17 5.11
C ASN A 40 -15.81 17.95 6.41
N ALA A 41 -14.68 17.25 6.31
CA ALA A 41 -13.74 17.01 7.40
C ALA A 41 -12.45 17.83 7.24
N SER A 42 -12.50 18.89 6.43
CA SER A 42 -11.42 19.85 6.19
C SER A 42 -10.73 20.26 7.49
N ALA A 43 -9.40 20.11 7.55
CA ALA A 43 -8.56 20.48 8.69
C ALA A 43 -8.89 19.77 10.03
N SER A 44 -9.68 18.70 10.02
CA SER A 44 -9.99 17.91 11.23
C SER A 44 -9.12 16.67 11.33
N ALA A 45 -8.77 16.27 12.55
CA ALA A 45 -8.24 14.94 12.83
C ALA A 45 -9.39 14.05 13.35
N VAL A 46 -9.69 12.97 12.63
CA VAL A 46 -10.79 12.05 12.98
C VAL A 46 -10.23 10.65 13.18
N ASP A 47 -10.43 10.11 14.37
CA ASP A 47 -10.12 8.72 14.68
C ASP A 47 -11.36 7.86 14.45
N PHE A 48 -11.25 6.87 13.57
CA PHE A 48 -12.32 5.92 13.28
C PHE A 48 -12.31 4.73 14.24
N ALA A 49 -11.28 4.60 15.09
CA ALA A 49 -11.18 3.56 16.11
C ALA A 49 -11.50 2.15 15.57
N CYS A 50 -11.02 1.81 14.36
CA CYS A 50 -11.30 0.57 13.64
C CYS A 50 -12.74 0.40 13.08
N THR A 51 -13.44 1.50 12.82
CA THR A 51 -14.70 1.51 12.06
C THR A 51 -14.49 1.85 10.59
N ASP A 52 -15.51 1.58 9.78
CA ASP A 52 -15.44 1.76 8.34
C ASP A 52 -15.88 3.16 7.91
N LEU A 53 -15.28 3.64 6.81
CA LEU A 53 -15.70 4.82 6.07
C LEU A 53 -16.32 4.38 4.74
N ILE A 54 -17.63 4.50 4.64
CA ILE A 54 -18.41 4.12 3.46
C ILE A 54 -18.93 5.37 2.78
N ILE A 55 -18.57 5.58 1.52
CA ILE A 55 -18.81 6.82 0.77
C ILE A 55 -19.66 6.51 -0.45
N GLY A 56 -20.96 6.78 -0.34
CA GLY A 56 -21.90 6.83 -1.46
C GLY A 56 -22.21 8.25 -1.94
N GLY A 57 -21.93 9.28 -1.13
CA GLY A 57 -22.00 10.70 -1.48
C GLY A 57 -20.62 11.36 -1.62
N THR A 58 -20.48 12.59 -1.16
CA THR A 58 -19.21 13.34 -1.22
C THR A 58 -18.56 13.44 0.15
N PHE A 59 -17.30 13.02 0.28
CA PHE A 59 -16.48 13.24 1.47
C PHE A 59 -15.27 14.11 1.11
N ASN A 60 -15.23 15.32 1.66
CA ASN A 60 -14.15 16.28 1.47
C ASN A 60 -13.26 16.29 2.71
N LEU A 61 -12.09 15.66 2.62
CA LEU A 61 -11.10 15.66 3.69
C LEU A 61 -10.28 16.95 3.73
N GLY A 62 -10.07 17.62 2.59
CA GLY A 62 -9.29 18.85 2.52
C GLY A 62 -7.85 18.65 3.03
N THR A 63 -7.49 19.30 4.13
CA THR A 63 -6.20 19.14 4.82
C THR A 63 -6.29 18.26 6.09
N GLY A 64 -7.43 17.61 6.32
CA GLY A 64 -7.67 16.79 7.50
C GLY A 64 -6.88 15.48 7.52
N SER A 65 -6.96 14.77 8.65
CA SER A 65 -6.34 13.47 8.85
C SER A 65 -7.35 12.46 9.36
N LEU A 66 -7.45 11.31 8.69
CA LEU A 66 -8.22 10.17 9.15
C LEU A 66 -7.26 9.11 9.68
N VAL A 67 -7.49 8.63 10.90
CA VAL A 67 -6.67 7.59 11.52
C VAL A 67 -7.50 6.39 11.94
N ASN A 68 -6.85 5.22 12.01
CA ASN A 68 -7.47 3.94 12.35
C ASN A 68 -8.74 3.62 11.57
N VAL A 69 -8.80 4.03 10.29
CA VAL A 69 -9.92 3.66 9.42
C VAL A 69 -9.77 2.16 9.12
N ARG A 70 -10.78 1.36 9.42
CA ARG A 70 -10.72 -0.08 9.15
C ARG A 70 -10.78 -0.33 7.66
N ASP A 71 -11.93 -0.08 7.06
CA ASP A 71 -12.13 -0.16 5.62
C ASP A 71 -12.53 1.20 5.04
N VAL A 72 -11.93 1.58 3.90
CA VAL A 72 -12.40 2.70 3.07
C VAL A 72 -13.10 2.14 1.86
N VAL A 73 -14.38 2.47 1.70
CA VAL A 73 -15.21 2.01 0.59
C VAL A 73 -15.78 3.21 -0.15
N ILE A 74 -15.26 3.48 -1.34
CA ILE A 74 -15.83 4.46 -2.27
C ILE A 74 -16.77 3.71 -3.21
N GLN A 75 -18.07 3.87 -2.97
CA GLN A 75 -19.12 3.22 -3.75
C GLN A 75 -19.27 3.87 -5.13
N PRO A 76 -19.94 3.22 -6.09
CA PRO A 76 -20.23 3.84 -7.37
C PRO A 76 -21.03 5.14 -7.18
N GLY A 77 -20.58 6.22 -7.81
CA GLY A 77 -21.16 7.56 -7.65
C GLY A 77 -20.66 8.33 -6.40
N GLY A 78 -19.96 7.67 -5.48
CA GLY A 78 -19.29 8.31 -4.35
C GLY A 78 -18.01 9.04 -4.77
N SER A 79 -17.66 10.10 -4.04
CA SER A 79 -16.47 10.92 -4.28
C SER A 79 -15.73 11.21 -2.98
N LEU A 80 -14.45 10.83 -2.92
CA LEU A 80 -13.53 11.16 -1.84
C LEU A 80 -12.46 12.14 -2.33
N SER A 81 -12.40 13.33 -1.75
CA SER A 81 -11.35 14.32 -2.05
C SER A 81 -10.40 14.49 -0.88
N ALA A 82 -9.12 14.23 -1.12
CA ALA A 82 -8.08 14.30 -0.11
C ALA A 82 -7.28 15.60 -0.15
N THR A 83 -7.39 16.49 -1.14
CA THR A 83 -6.59 17.71 -1.35
C THR A 83 -5.12 17.63 -0.89
N SER A 84 -4.81 17.79 0.41
CA SER A 84 -3.46 17.54 0.97
C SER A 84 -3.49 16.77 2.30
N GLY A 85 -4.64 16.22 2.68
CA GLY A 85 -4.88 15.44 3.88
C GLY A 85 -4.33 14.02 3.82
N SER A 86 -4.41 13.33 4.94
CA SER A 86 -3.87 11.98 5.15
C SER A 86 -4.93 10.98 5.57
N ILE A 87 -4.86 9.76 5.05
CA ILE A 87 -5.77 8.66 5.39
C ILE A 87 -4.94 7.45 5.81
N ALA A 88 -5.00 7.08 7.09
CA ALA A 88 -4.39 5.85 7.60
C ALA A 88 -5.42 4.72 7.65
N VAL A 89 -5.27 3.78 6.71
CA VAL A 89 -6.12 2.60 6.52
C VAL A 89 -5.47 1.41 7.21
N THR A 90 -6.24 0.64 7.96
CA THR A 90 -5.73 -0.50 8.72
C THR A 90 -6.03 -1.83 8.05
N ARG A 91 -7.10 -1.91 7.25
CA ARG A 91 -7.52 -3.12 6.56
C ARG A 91 -7.68 -2.87 5.06
N ASN A 92 -8.88 -2.61 4.54
CA ASN A 92 -9.11 -2.61 3.10
C ASN A 92 -9.34 -1.22 2.51
N TRP A 93 -9.00 -1.12 1.23
CA TRP A 93 -9.38 -0.02 0.36
C TRP A 93 -10.15 -0.58 -0.84
N SER A 94 -11.33 -0.05 -1.09
CA SER A 94 -12.12 -0.37 -2.26
C SER A 94 -12.56 0.90 -2.94
N ASN A 95 -12.20 1.05 -4.21
CA ASN A 95 -12.58 2.20 -5.01
C ASN A 95 -13.35 1.77 -6.26
N SER A 96 -14.65 2.03 -6.22
CA SER A 96 -15.57 1.86 -7.37
C SER A 96 -16.21 3.18 -7.80
N GLY A 97 -15.83 4.29 -7.15
CA GLY A 97 -16.27 5.65 -7.45
C GLY A 97 -15.10 6.54 -7.84
N SER A 98 -15.05 7.76 -7.31
CA SER A 98 -14.00 8.74 -7.58
C SER A 98 -13.13 9.00 -6.35
N PHE A 99 -11.81 8.90 -6.52
CA PHE A 99 -10.83 9.36 -5.54
C PHE A 99 -9.99 10.48 -6.14
N VAL A 100 -10.09 11.67 -5.55
CA VAL A 100 -9.30 12.86 -5.92
C VAL A 100 -8.18 13.01 -4.89
N ALA A 101 -7.02 12.44 -5.21
CA ALA A 101 -5.89 12.37 -4.27
C ALA A 101 -5.30 13.74 -3.91
N GLY A 102 -5.36 14.71 -4.83
CA GLY A 102 -4.63 15.99 -4.69
C GLY A 102 -3.13 15.74 -4.50
N THR A 103 -2.54 16.30 -3.45
CA THR A 103 -1.19 16.02 -2.94
C THR A 103 -1.19 15.17 -1.65
N GLY A 104 -2.33 14.58 -1.29
CA GLY A 104 -2.52 13.83 -0.05
C GLY A 104 -1.82 12.48 0.00
N THR A 105 -1.91 11.83 1.16
CA THR A 105 -1.25 10.54 1.43
C THR A 105 -2.23 9.49 1.91
N VAL A 106 -2.19 8.30 1.31
CA VAL A 106 -2.88 7.11 1.83
C VAL A 106 -1.82 6.16 2.40
N ALA A 107 -1.98 5.78 3.66
CA ALA A 107 -1.04 4.96 4.40
C ALA A 107 -1.70 3.70 4.94
N PHE A 108 -1.14 2.54 4.61
CA PHE A 108 -1.45 1.27 5.24
C PHE A 108 -0.34 0.98 6.26
N ALA A 109 -0.65 1.22 7.53
CA ALA A 109 0.28 1.02 8.66
C ALA A 109 -0.26 0.00 9.65
N ASP A 110 0.64 -0.68 10.36
CA ASP A 110 0.26 -1.66 11.38
C ASP A 110 -0.70 -1.06 12.40
N SER A 111 -1.78 -1.79 12.69
CA SER A 111 -2.69 -1.45 13.76
C SER A 111 -3.07 -2.75 14.49
N PRO A 112 -2.37 -3.08 15.58
CA PRO A 112 -2.58 -4.31 16.34
C PRO A 112 -4.03 -4.46 16.84
N SER A 113 -4.73 -3.34 17.04
CA SER A 113 -6.11 -3.30 17.51
C SER A 113 -7.14 -3.48 16.40
N CYS A 114 -6.78 -3.32 15.11
CA CYS A 114 -7.73 -3.37 14.00
C CYS A 114 -7.52 -4.57 13.08
N ALA A 115 -6.37 -4.61 12.39
CA ALA A 115 -6.13 -5.59 11.33
C ALA A 115 -4.63 -5.73 10.99
N THR A 116 -4.25 -6.93 10.59
CA THR A 116 -2.88 -7.31 10.23
C THR A 116 -2.71 -7.63 8.75
N SER A 117 -3.79 -7.57 7.97
CA SER A 117 -3.79 -7.78 6.52
C SER A 117 -4.65 -6.73 5.83
N SER A 118 -4.30 -6.42 4.59
CA SER A 118 -4.97 -5.40 3.79
C SER A 118 -5.27 -5.90 2.39
N ALA A 119 -6.41 -5.51 1.84
CA ALA A 119 -6.72 -5.69 0.44
C ALA A 119 -7.01 -4.35 -0.24
N ILE A 120 -6.44 -4.12 -1.42
CA ILE A 120 -6.70 -2.96 -2.27
C ILE A 120 -7.41 -3.44 -3.53
N SER A 121 -8.64 -2.96 -3.72
CA SER A 121 -9.51 -3.31 -4.84
C SER A 121 -9.97 -2.05 -5.58
N GLY A 122 -10.30 -2.21 -6.86
CA GLY A 122 -10.47 -1.09 -7.79
C GLY A 122 -9.12 -0.53 -8.25
N SER A 123 -9.08 0.05 -9.45
CA SER A 123 -7.91 0.80 -9.90
C SER A 123 -7.95 2.19 -9.28
N THR A 124 -6.98 2.53 -8.44
CA THR A 124 -6.92 3.83 -7.75
C THR A 124 -5.65 4.58 -8.11
N THR A 125 -5.78 5.89 -8.31
CA THR A 125 -4.64 6.79 -8.47
C THR A 125 -4.39 7.52 -7.15
N PHE A 126 -3.31 7.16 -6.48
CA PHE A 126 -2.81 7.81 -5.28
C PHE A 126 -1.78 8.87 -5.63
N TYR A 127 -1.68 9.92 -4.82
CA TYR A 127 -0.56 10.85 -4.93
C TYR A 127 0.67 10.30 -4.20
N ASN A 128 0.57 10.12 -2.88
CA ASN A 128 1.50 9.31 -2.10
C ASN A 128 0.80 8.04 -1.60
N LEU A 129 1.46 6.90 -1.77
CA LEU A 129 1.03 5.61 -1.22
C LEU A 129 2.11 5.06 -0.31
N SER A 130 1.74 4.76 0.93
CA SER A 130 2.64 4.20 1.94
C SER A 130 2.14 2.85 2.41
N LEU A 131 2.93 1.80 2.23
CA LEU A 131 2.70 0.45 2.72
C LEU A 131 3.82 0.12 3.70
N THR A 132 3.57 0.24 5.00
CA THR A 132 4.60 0.03 6.02
C THR A 132 4.16 -0.99 7.06
N SER A 133 5.07 -1.86 7.45
CA SER A 133 4.80 -2.86 8.47
C SER A 133 6.06 -3.29 9.21
N ALA A 134 6.01 -3.20 10.54
CA ALA A 134 6.94 -3.85 11.44
C ALA A 134 6.55 -5.31 11.73
N ALA A 135 5.26 -5.66 11.53
CA ALA A 135 4.71 -6.99 11.81
C ALA A 135 4.67 -7.95 10.60
N GLY A 136 5.14 -7.54 9.42
CA GLY A 136 5.14 -8.37 8.21
C GLY A 136 3.77 -8.51 7.55
N ARG A 137 2.96 -7.44 7.59
CA ARG A 137 1.62 -7.38 6.98
C ARG A 137 1.64 -7.85 5.53
N THR A 138 0.56 -8.53 5.15
CA THR A 138 0.25 -8.82 3.75
C THR A 138 -0.71 -7.78 3.17
N VAL A 139 -0.32 -7.17 2.05
CA VAL A 139 -1.12 -6.28 1.22
C VAL A 139 -1.46 -7.00 -0.08
N THR A 140 -2.74 -7.31 -0.25
CA THR A 140 -3.26 -8.00 -1.44
C THR A 140 -3.80 -6.98 -2.43
N LEU A 141 -3.28 -6.94 -3.65
CA LEU A 141 -3.80 -6.12 -4.74
C LEU A 141 -4.73 -6.98 -5.59
N ALA A 142 -5.93 -6.50 -5.88
CA ALA A 142 -6.86 -7.25 -6.73
C ALA A 142 -6.23 -7.57 -8.11
N PRO A 143 -6.26 -8.83 -8.56
CA PRO A 143 -5.66 -9.24 -9.83
C PRO A 143 -6.24 -8.49 -11.02
N GLY A 144 -5.41 -8.18 -12.01
CA GLY A 144 -5.77 -7.44 -13.22
C GLY A 144 -5.98 -5.94 -13.02
N LEU A 145 -5.93 -5.43 -11.78
CA LEU A 145 -6.11 -4.01 -11.48
C LEU A 145 -4.77 -3.30 -11.25
N THR A 146 -4.78 -1.99 -11.46
CA THR A 146 -3.59 -1.14 -11.36
C THR A 146 -3.75 -0.10 -10.27
N GLN A 147 -2.79 -0.05 -9.35
CA GLN A 147 -2.65 1.07 -8.40
C GLN A 147 -1.62 2.05 -8.96
N THR A 148 -2.05 3.27 -9.30
CA THR A 148 -1.14 4.31 -9.81
C THR A 148 -0.68 5.21 -8.68
N VAL A 149 0.60 5.55 -8.64
CA VAL A 149 1.21 6.43 -7.64
C VAL A 149 1.91 7.58 -8.35
N LEU A 150 1.45 8.80 -8.08
CA LEU A 150 1.87 9.99 -8.83
C LEU A 150 3.14 10.66 -8.31
N ALA A 151 3.47 10.50 -7.02
CA ALA A 151 4.61 11.17 -6.40
C ALA A 151 5.58 10.20 -5.71
N VAL A 152 5.17 9.65 -4.56
CA VAL A 152 6.05 8.77 -3.75
C VAL A 152 5.36 7.47 -3.40
N LEU A 153 6.03 6.36 -3.71
CA LEU A 153 5.70 5.02 -3.22
C LEU A 153 6.65 4.61 -2.09
N THR A 154 6.10 4.37 -0.91
CA THR A 154 6.83 3.81 0.23
C THR A 154 6.37 2.38 0.46
N VAL A 155 7.29 1.42 0.46
CA VAL A 155 7.00 0.01 0.78
C VAL A 155 8.10 -0.52 1.70
N THR A 156 7.84 -0.56 3.01
CA THR A 156 8.87 -0.92 3.99
C THR A 156 8.41 -1.99 4.97
N GLY A 157 9.21 -3.06 5.04
CA GLY A 157 9.14 -4.08 6.07
C GLY A 157 10.35 -4.05 7.01
N THR A 158 10.44 -5.04 7.90
CA THR A 158 11.69 -5.31 8.65
C THR A 158 12.44 -6.48 8.03
N THR A 159 13.72 -6.63 8.38
CA THR A 159 14.53 -7.75 7.88
C THR A 159 14.01 -9.11 8.33
N ALA A 160 13.46 -9.18 9.55
CA ALA A 160 12.86 -10.39 10.14
C ALA A 160 11.43 -10.64 9.63
N LEU A 161 10.66 -9.58 9.45
CA LEU A 161 9.27 -9.61 8.99
C LEU A 161 9.12 -8.69 7.78
N PRO A 162 9.50 -9.14 6.57
CA PRO A 162 9.33 -8.35 5.36
C PRO A 162 7.85 -8.14 5.06
N ILE A 163 7.50 -6.97 4.54
CA ILE A 163 6.13 -6.68 4.10
C ILE A 163 5.83 -7.49 2.84
N GLN A 164 4.65 -8.11 2.77
CA GLN A 164 4.26 -8.96 1.64
C GLN A 164 3.29 -8.20 0.73
N VAL A 165 3.64 -8.04 -0.54
CA VAL A 165 2.79 -7.45 -1.58
C VAL A 165 2.45 -8.54 -2.58
N SER A 166 1.18 -8.90 -2.66
CA SER A 166 0.73 -10.07 -3.43
C SER A 166 -0.53 -9.75 -4.23
N SER A 167 -0.78 -10.46 -5.33
CA SER A 167 -2.11 -10.44 -5.96
C SER A 167 -3.10 -11.43 -5.33
N GLY A 168 -2.62 -12.32 -4.45
CA GLY A 168 -3.44 -13.37 -3.83
C GLY A 168 -3.91 -14.46 -4.80
N SER A 169 -3.50 -14.41 -6.07
CA SER A 169 -3.87 -15.37 -7.12
C SER A 169 -2.69 -15.62 -8.08
N ALA A 170 -2.90 -16.45 -9.11
CA ALA A 170 -1.90 -16.65 -10.18
C ALA A 170 -1.85 -15.49 -11.19
N ALA A 171 -2.89 -14.66 -11.27
CA ALA A 171 -2.93 -13.52 -12.18
C ALA A 171 -2.16 -12.32 -11.59
N LEU A 172 -1.53 -11.52 -12.46
CA LEU A 172 -0.76 -10.35 -12.06
C LEU A 172 -1.68 -9.22 -11.57
N ALA A 173 -1.26 -8.52 -10.53
CA ALA A 173 -1.70 -7.16 -10.21
C ALA A 173 -0.59 -6.15 -10.57
N PHE A 174 -0.91 -4.86 -10.63
CA PHE A 174 0.03 -3.85 -11.12
C PHE A 174 0.18 -2.68 -10.14
N ILE A 175 1.43 -2.25 -9.93
CA ILE A 175 1.74 -0.95 -9.32
C ILE A 175 2.38 -0.07 -10.39
N ASN A 176 1.73 1.04 -10.71
CA ASN A 176 2.21 2.03 -11.66
C ASN A 176 2.81 3.24 -10.96
N LEU A 177 4.13 3.30 -10.80
CA LEU A 177 4.79 4.46 -10.22
C LEU A 177 5.23 5.41 -11.34
N THR A 178 4.58 6.56 -11.43
CA THR A 178 4.90 7.61 -12.43
C THR A 178 5.66 8.78 -11.82
N GLY A 179 5.58 8.93 -10.50
CA GLY A 179 6.32 9.95 -9.75
C GLY A 179 7.80 9.61 -9.59
N PRO A 180 8.63 10.57 -9.13
CA PRO A 180 10.06 10.36 -8.98
C PRO A 180 10.47 9.57 -7.73
N GLY A 181 9.60 9.47 -6.71
CA GLY A 181 9.99 8.95 -5.40
C GLY A 181 9.67 7.47 -5.19
N GLN A 182 10.68 6.69 -4.80
CA GLN A 182 10.51 5.35 -4.27
C GLN A 182 11.33 5.16 -2.98
N ILE A 183 10.71 4.64 -1.93
CA ILE A 183 11.35 4.26 -0.67
C ILE A 183 10.95 2.82 -0.39
N ILE A 184 11.76 1.86 -0.85
CA ILE A 184 11.41 0.44 -0.80
C ILE A 184 12.50 -0.38 -0.14
N SER A 185 12.14 -1.13 0.90
CA SER A 185 13.08 -2.01 1.62
C SER A 185 12.37 -3.17 2.31
N ASN A 186 13.02 -4.33 2.37
CA ASN A 186 12.51 -5.55 3.00
C ASN A 186 11.09 -5.92 2.49
N VAL A 187 10.94 -5.98 1.18
CA VAL A 187 9.68 -6.32 0.52
C VAL A 187 9.72 -7.72 -0.09
N SER A 188 8.62 -8.43 0.10
CA SER A 188 8.30 -9.71 -0.49
C SER A 188 7.23 -9.49 -1.54
N VAL A 189 7.48 -9.84 -2.80
CA VAL A 189 6.54 -9.59 -3.90
C VAL A 189 6.14 -10.90 -4.56
N ASN A 190 4.84 -11.11 -4.76
CA ASN A 190 4.32 -12.29 -5.43
C ASN A 190 3.17 -11.96 -6.39
N ASN A 191 3.37 -12.23 -7.68
CA ASN A 191 2.41 -11.95 -8.76
C ASN A 191 1.99 -10.48 -8.84
N VAL A 192 2.94 -9.56 -8.62
CA VAL A 192 2.72 -8.12 -8.79
C VAL A 192 3.80 -7.56 -9.70
N ALA A 193 3.40 -6.91 -10.78
CA ALA A 193 4.30 -6.26 -11.72
C ALA A 193 4.38 -4.76 -11.44
N ALA A 194 5.58 -4.20 -11.59
CA ALA A 194 5.77 -2.77 -11.65
C ALA A 194 5.57 -2.27 -13.09
N THR A 195 4.81 -1.20 -13.23
CA THR A 195 4.65 -0.44 -14.46
C THR A 195 5.08 1.01 -14.20
N GLY A 196 5.48 1.74 -15.24
CA GLY A 196 6.13 3.03 -15.06
C GLY A 196 7.61 2.84 -14.79
N GLN A 197 8.11 3.29 -13.64
CA GLN A 197 9.52 3.08 -13.27
C GLN A 197 9.80 1.68 -12.70
N TRP A 198 11.05 1.24 -12.83
CA TRP A 198 11.54 0.03 -12.14
C TRP A 198 11.52 0.27 -10.63
N LEU A 199 10.97 -0.67 -9.87
CA LEU A 199 10.90 -0.56 -8.41
C LEU A 199 12.10 -1.22 -7.73
N ALA A 200 12.29 -0.90 -6.45
CA ALA A 200 13.25 -1.50 -5.51
C ALA A 200 14.64 -1.77 -6.10
N ALA A 201 15.20 -0.80 -6.83
CA ALA A 201 16.50 -0.93 -7.46
C ALA A 201 17.59 -1.30 -6.44
N GLY A 202 18.37 -2.34 -6.76
CA GLY A 202 19.42 -2.87 -5.86
C GLY A 202 18.91 -3.64 -4.64
N GLN A 203 17.60 -3.86 -4.50
CA GLN A 203 17.03 -4.77 -3.51
C GLN A 203 16.81 -6.18 -4.11
N THR A 204 16.52 -7.14 -3.25
CA THR A 204 16.16 -8.51 -3.63
C THR A 204 14.77 -8.87 -3.13
N ASN A 205 14.06 -9.70 -3.89
CA ASN A 205 12.77 -10.23 -3.47
C ASN A 205 12.96 -11.10 -2.23
N ARG A 206 12.23 -10.79 -1.15
CA ARG A 206 12.23 -11.60 0.06
C ARG A 206 11.37 -12.87 -0.06
N THR A 207 10.50 -12.94 -1.06
CA THR A 207 9.78 -14.18 -1.42
C THR A 207 10.61 -15.03 -2.37
N VAL A 208 10.76 -16.33 -2.07
CA VAL A 208 11.36 -17.30 -2.99
C VAL A 208 10.33 -17.71 -4.05
N GLY A 209 10.67 -17.53 -5.32
CA GLY A 209 9.82 -17.96 -6.45
C GLY A 209 8.62 -17.05 -6.77
N GLY A 210 8.50 -15.89 -6.12
CA GLY A 210 7.43 -14.93 -6.41
C GLY A 210 7.68 -14.18 -7.73
N LEU A 211 6.65 -14.12 -8.59
CA LEU A 211 6.72 -13.39 -9.87
C LEU A 211 6.63 -11.88 -9.60
N ALA A 212 7.72 -11.16 -9.81
CA ALA A 212 7.80 -9.72 -9.56
C ALA A 212 8.46 -8.97 -10.73
N PRO A 213 7.79 -8.87 -11.91
CA PRO A 213 8.35 -8.20 -13.07
C PRO A 213 8.65 -6.72 -12.78
N ASN A 214 9.82 -6.23 -13.20
CA ASN A 214 10.28 -4.85 -13.06
C ASN A 214 10.40 -4.34 -11.59
N TRP A 215 10.45 -5.23 -10.60
CA TRP A 215 10.52 -4.87 -9.17
C TRP A 215 11.91 -4.94 -8.53
N PHE A 216 12.80 -5.76 -9.06
CA PHE A 216 14.12 -5.97 -8.49
C PHE A 216 15.13 -6.01 -9.62
N GLY A 217 16.38 -5.68 -9.31
CA GLY A 217 17.39 -5.40 -10.32
C GLY A 217 17.42 -3.92 -10.69
N ASP A 218 18.30 -3.60 -11.62
CA ASP A 218 18.82 -2.26 -11.80
C ASP A 218 18.20 -1.50 -12.98
N GLY A 219 17.18 -2.05 -13.65
CA GLY A 219 16.41 -1.36 -14.70
C GLY A 219 17.24 -0.88 -15.91
N PHE A 220 18.55 -1.11 -15.90
CA PHE A 220 19.43 -0.82 -17.01
C PHE A 220 19.18 -1.83 -18.11
N VAL A 221 18.78 -1.33 -19.27
CA VAL A 221 19.08 -2.00 -20.52
C VAL A 221 20.61 -2.03 -20.57
N VAL A 222 21.23 -3.16 -20.22
CA VAL A 222 22.65 -3.36 -20.50
C VAL A 222 22.80 -3.09 -21.99
N PRO A 223 23.62 -2.13 -22.44
CA PRO A 223 23.82 -1.88 -23.86
C PRO A 223 24.38 -3.16 -24.49
N THR A 224 23.52 -4.00 -25.04
CA THR A 224 23.95 -5.17 -25.78
C THR A 224 24.53 -4.66 -27.08
N LEU A 225 25.71 -5.17 -27.45
CA LEU A 225 26.26 -4.96 -28.79
C LEU A 225 25.17 -5.34 -29.81
N SER A 226 24.94 -4.48 -30.82
CA SER A 226 24.05 -4.83 -31.92
C SER A 226 24.51 -6.15 -32.56
N GLY A 227 23.61 -6.88 -33.22
CA GLY A 227 23.96 -8.16 -33.85
C GLY A 227 25.19 -8.06 -34.77
N ALA A 228 25.35 -6.93 -35.47
CA ALA A 228 26.53 -6.63 -36.27
C ALA A 228 27.81 -6.46 -35.42
N ALA A 229 27.74 -5.74 -34.31
CA ALA A 229 28.89 -5.54 -33.43
C ALA A 229 29.31 -6.84 -32.70
N LEU A 230 28.36 -7.73 -32.41
CA LEU A 230 28.61 -9.05 -31.84
C LEU A 230 29.28 -9.99 -32.87
N LEU A 231 28.88 -9.91 -34.14
CA LEU A 231 29.57 -10.59 -35.24
C LEU A 231 30.99 -10.07 -35.44
N ILE A 232 31.22 -8.75 -35.37
CA ILE A 232 32.56 -8.18 -35.47
C ILE A 232 33.45 -8.65 -34.31
N LEU A 233 32.92 -8.66 -33.08
CA LEU A 233 33.66 -9.13 -31.90
C LEU A 233 34.04 -10.62 -32.02
N THR A 234 33.12 -11.47 -32.49
CA THR A 234 33.41 -12.90 -32.70
C THR A 234 34.46 -13.11 -33.79
N PHE A 235 34.43 -12.35 -34.88
CA PHE A 235 35.48 -12.38 -35.90
C PHE A 235 36.85 -11.92 -35.36
N LEU A 236 36.90 -10.87 -34.54
CA LEU A 236 38.15 -10.38 -33.93
C LEU A 236 38.78 -11.43 -33.00
N ILE A 237 37.96 -12.14 -32.21
CA ILE A 237 38.45 -13.21 -31.32
C ILE A 237 38.95 -14.41 -32.13
N ALA A 238 38.22 -14.80 -33.19
CA ALA A 238 38.65 -15.86 -34.10
C ALA A 238 39.97 -15.51 -34.84
N PHE A 239 40.13 -14.24 -35.22
CA PHE A 239 41.34 -13.75 -35.86
C PHE A 239 42.54 -13.72 -34.90
N CYS A 240 42.35 -13.27 -33.66
CA CYS A 240 43.41 -13.30 -32.64
C CYS A 240 43.85 -14.72 -32.28
N THR A 241 42.93 -15.69 -32.22
CA THR A 241 43.26 -17.11 -31.97
C THR A 241 44.02 -17.74 -33.15
N PHE A 242 43.68 -17.36 -34.39
CA PHE A 242 44.44 -17.78 -35.58
C PHE A 242 45.87 -17.21 -35.61
N LEU A 243 46.05 -15.93 -35.25
CA LEU A 243 47.37 -15.29 -35.18
C LEU A 243 48.26 -15.85 -34.06
N SER A 244 47.68 -16.22 -32.92
CA SER A 244 48.41 -16.84 -31.81
C SER A 244 48.77 -18.30 -32.08
N GLY A 245 47.88 -19.07 -32.74
CA GLY A 245 48.18 -20.44 -33.17
C GLY A 245 49.25 -20.54 -34.26
N THR A 246 49.35 -19.55 -35.14
CA THR A 246 50.40 -19.49 -36.19
C THR A 246 51.77 -19.09 -35.65
N ARG A 247 51.85 -18.29 -34.57
CA ARG A 247 53.12 -17.98 -33.89
C ARG A 247 53.72 -19.18 -33.17
N LEU A 248 52.91 -20.05 -32.55
CA LEU A 248 53.41 -21.27 -31.89
C LEU A 248 53.98 -22.29 -32.88
N ARG A 249 53.46 -22.38 -34.10
CA ARG A 249 54.01 -23.26 -35.15
C ARG A 249 55.36 -22.82 -35.73
N ARG A 250 55.75 -21.55 -35.54
CA ARG A 250 57.02 -21.02 -36.07
C ARG A 250 58.21 -21.16 -35.11
N ILE A 251 57.96 -21.47 -33.84
CA ILE A 251 59.00 -21.63 -32.80
C ILE A 251 59.42 -23.10 -32.64
N TYR A 252 58.66 -24.06 -33.20
CA TYR A 252 58.96 -25.50 -33.18
C TYR A 252 59.48 -26.06 -34.52
N ARG A 253 60.12 -25.24 -35.36
CA ARG A 253 60.88 -25.70 -36.54
C ARG A 253 62.31 -25.21 -36.49
#